data_AF-A0A438WGD4-F1
#
_entry.id   AF-A0A438WGD4-F1
#
_cell.length_a   1.000
_cell.length_b   1.000
_cell.length_c   1.000
_cell.angle_alpha   90.00
_cell.angle_beta   90.00
_cell.angle_gamma   90.00
#
_symmetry.space_group_name_H-M   'P 1'
#
loop_
_entity.id
_entity.type
_entity.pdbx_description
1 polymer ?
#
loop_
_entity_poly.entity_id
_entity_poly.type
_entity_poly.pdbx_seq_one_letter_code
_entity_poly.pdbx_strand_id
1 'polypeptide(L)'
;RKNIKHYALDHLNIDEKNNAQLFKTLLEDAMRVSSKEVLLIVGGSSFYLKSILEGLSDTPKISGEEVVKIEREIATLSNPYVFLKSIDPTIAFKIHPNDTYRIHKALEIFYATHTPPSEYFKANPKKPFEHAIS
;
A
#
# COMPACT_ATOMS: atom_id res chain seq x y z
N ARG A 1 -4.44 14.99 -33.72
CA ARG A 1 -4.59 14.85 -32.24
C ARG A 1 -3.93 13.55 -31.74
N LYS A 2 -2.69 13.27 -32.16
CA LYS A 2 -1.92 12.05 -31.84
C LYS A 2 -0.49 12.53 -31.58
N ASN A 3 0.03 12.41 -30.36
CA ASN A 3 1.47 12.46 -29.99
C ASN A 3 1.75 12.88 -28.52
N ILE A 4 0.76 12.90 -27.63
CA ILE A 4 1.08 13.04 -26.19
C ILE A 4 1.46 11.65 -25.68
N LYS A 5 2.73 11.50 -25.29
CA LYS A 5 3.24 10.28 -24.67
C LYS A 5 2.60 10.13 -23.29
N HIS A 6 1.95 8.99 -23.08
CA HIS A 6 1.45 8.58 -21.78
C HIS A 6 2.40 7.53 -21.22
N TYR A 7 2.61 7.57 -19.91
CA TYR A 7 3.42 6.61 -19.17
C TYR A 7 2.51 5.77 -18.27
N ALA A 8 3.02 4.64 -17.78
CA ALA A 8 2.28 3.74 -16.86
C ALA A 8 0.94 3.20 -17.41
N LEU A 9 0.78 3.15 -18.74
CA LEU A 9 -0.34 2.49 -19.42
C LEU A 9 0.07 1.09 -19.87
N ASP A 10 -0.89 0.17 -19.88
CA ASP A 10 -0.75 -1.23 -20.33
C ASP A 10 0.41 -1.98 -19.64
N HIS A 11 0.66 -1.67 -18.36
CA HIS A 11 1.78 -2.23 -17.60
C HIS A 11 1.44 -3.50 -16.82
N LEU A 12 0.16 -3.85 -16.71
CA LEU A 12 -0.30 -4.99 -15.92
C LEU A 12 -1.21 -5.90 -16.74
N ASN A 13 -1.07 -7.20 -16.54
CA ASN A 13 -2.07 -8.19 -16.90
C ASN A 13 -3.26 -8.14 -15.92
N ILE A 14 -4.38 -8.76 -16.31
CA ILE A 14 -5.65 -8.72 -15.54
C ILE A 14 -5.50 -9.35 -14.15
N ASP A 15 -4.60 -10.33 -14.02
CA ASP A 15 -4.32 -11.07 -12.78
C ASP A 15 -3.27 -10.41 -11.89
N GLU A 16 -2.57 -9.38 -12.37
CA GLU A 16 -1.55 -8.69 -11.59
C GLU A 16 -2.15 -7.63 -10.66
N LYS A 17 -1.66 -7.59 -9.42
CA LYS A 17 -2.16 -6.67 -8.41
C LYS A 17 -1.60 -5.27 -8.63
N ASN A 18 -2.50 -4.29 -8.72
CA ASN A 18 -2.12 -2.87 -8.67
C ASN A 18 -2.12 -2.34 -7.23
N ASN A 19 -1.15 -1.49 -6.89
CA ASN A 19 -1.05 -0.85 -5.58
C ASN A 19 -0.27 0.49 -5.65
N ALA A 20 -0.31 1.26 -4.56
CA ALA A 20 0.32 2.57 -4.51
C ALA A 20 1.86 2.52 -4.64
N GLN A 21 2.49 1.43 -4.20
CA GLN A 21 3.94 1.25 -4.34
C GLN A 21 4.34 1.06 -5.80
N LEU A 22 3.59 0.25 -6.56
CA LEU A 22 3.79 0.10 -7.99
C LEU A 22 3.59 1.44 -8.72
N PHE A 23 2.55 2.20 -8.36
CA PHE A 23 2.33 3.52 -8.95
C PHE A 23 3.51 4.47 -8.71
N LYS A 24 4.10 4.47 -7.50
CA LYS A 24 5.31 5.23 -7.19
C LYS A 24 6.48 4.82 -8.10
N THR A 25 6.74 3.52 -8.24
CA THR A 25 7.80 3.01 -9.11
C THR A 25 7.59 3.44 -10.56
N LEU A 26 6.38 3.29 -11.09
CA LEU A 26 6.06 3.66 -12.47
C LEU A 26 6.20 5.17 -12.72
N LEU A 27 5.88 5.99 -11.72
CA LEU A 27 6.11 7.43 -11.81
C LEU A 27 7.61 7.75 -11.82
N GLU A 28 8.41 7.15 -10.93
CA GLU A 28 9.87 7.33 -10.88
C GLU A 28 10.54 6.91 -12.19
N ASP A 29 10.09 5.80 -12.78
CA ASP A 29 10.57 5.35 -14.08
C ASP A 29 10.17 6.33 -15.19
N ALA A 30 8.93 6.81 -15.21
CA ALA A 30 8.47 7.83 -16.15
C ALA A 30 9.30 9.12 -16.05
N MET A 31 9.62 9.57 -14.83
CA MET A 31 10.47 10.73 -14.58
C MET A 31 11.89 10.53 -15.12
N ARG A 32 12.45 9.31 -14.97
CA ARG A 32 13.78 8.97 -15.45
C ARG A 32 13.89 8.92 -16.97
N VAL A 33 12.88 8.40 -17.65
CA VAL A 33 12.91 8.20 -19.12
C VAL A 33 12.32 9.37 -19.90
N SER A 34 11.61 10.28 -19.23
CA SER A 34 11.02 11.44 -19.88
C SER A 34 12.08 12.49 -20.19
N SER A 35 12.03 13.03 -21.40
CA SER A 35 12.81 14.22 -21.78
C SER A 35 12.12 15.54 -21.42
N LYS A 36 10.95 15.48 -20.76
CA LYS A 36 10.18 16.64 -20.32
C LYS A 36 10.46 16.93 -18.86
N GLU A 37 10.67 18.21 -18.54
CA GLU A 37 10.87 18.70 -17.17
C GLU A 37 9.60 18.59 -16.32
N VAL A 38 8.43 18.68 -16.93
CA VAL A 38 7.14 18.59 -16.25
C VAL A 38 6.35 17.38 -16.75
N LEU A 39 5.88 16.57 -15.80
CA LEU A 39 4.92 15.50 -16.04
C LEU A 39 3.57 15.87 -15.45
N LEU A 40 2.50 15.63 -16.22
CA LEU A 40 1.13 15.83 -15.76
C LEU A 40 0.55 14.50 -15.31
N ILE A 41 0.21 14.40 -14.03
CA ILE A 41 -0.51 13.25 -13.49
C ILE A 41 -1.99 13.42 -13.82
N VAL A 42 -2.52 12.51 -14.64
CA VAL A 42 -3.94 12.46 -15.01
C VAL A 42 -4.52 11.11 -14.60
N GLY A 43 -5.72 11.10 -14.01
CA GLY A 43 -6.38 9.87 -13.57
C GLY A 43 -7.47 10.12 -12.52
N GLY A 44 -8.26 9.09 -12.22
CA GLY A 44 -9.37 9.16 -11.26
C GLY A 44 -9.06 8.69 -9.84
N SER A 45 -7.89 8.13 -9.59
CA SER A 45 -7.54 7.57 -8.27
C SER A 45 -6.88 8.61 -7.36
N SER A 46 -7.71 9.35 -6.62
CA SER A 46 -7.23 10.29 -5.60
C SER A 46 -6.37 9.62 -4.52
N PHE A 47 -6.61 8.33 -4.24
CA PHE A 47 -5.81 7.54 -3.31
C PHE A 47 -4.33 7.47 -3.74
N TYR A 48 -4.04 7.24 -5.01
CA TYR A 48 -2.66 7.16 -5.49
C TYR A 48 -1.94 8.50 -5.43
N LEU A 49 -2.62 9.59 -5.79
CA LEU A 49 -2.06 10.94 -5.61
C LEU A 49 -1.75 11.22 -4.14
N LYS A 50 -2.71 10.93 -3.25
CA LYS A 50 -2.55 11.06 -1.80
C LYS A 50 -1.39 10.21 -1.27
N SER A 51 -1.20 9.01 -1.81
CA SER A 51 -0.12 8.10 -1.41
C SER A 51 1.27 8.65 -1.74
N ILE A 52 1.39 9.38 -2.84
CA ILE A 52 2.65 10.03 -3.22
C ILE A 52 2.88 11.28 -2.37
N LEU A 53 1.85 12.10 -2.18
CA LEU A 53 1.94 13.34 -1.40
C LEU A 53 2.22 13.08 0.09
N GLU A 54 1.48 12.15 0.70
CA GLU A 54 1.64 11.83 2.13
C GLU A 54 2.71 10.78 2.39
N GLY A 55 3.18 10.11 1.34
CA GLY A 55 4.08 8.98 1.44
C GLY A 55 3.41 7.66 1.80
N LEU A 56 4.19 6.60 1.66
CA LEU A 56 3.83 5.24 2.06
C LEU A 56 4.72 4.81 3.22
N SER A 57 4.15 4.11 4.19
CA SER A 57 4.94 3.37 5.18
C SER A 57 5.51 2.13 4.51
N ASP A 58 6.75 1.79 4.86
CA ASP A 58 7.34 0.53 4.43
C ASP A 58 6.46 -0.63 4.92
N THR A 59 6.24 -1.61 4.05
CA THR A 59 5.56 -2.87 4.42
C THR A 59 6.60 -3.93 4.75
N PRO A 60 6.32 -4.86 5.68
CA PRO A 60 7.23 -5.96 5.95
C PRO A 60 7.44 -6.78 4.67
N LYS A 61 8.68 -7.24 4.46
CA LYS A 61 8.99 -8.16 3.37
C LYS A 61 8.58 -9.56 3.81
N ILE A 62 7.61 -10.14 3.12
CA ILE A 62 7.04 -11.45 3.43
C ILE A 62 7.31 -12.35 2.22
N SER A 63 7.92 -13.51 2.44
CA SER A 63 8.12 -14.51 1.39
C SER A 63 6.78 -15.16 0.98
N GLY A 64 6.73 -15.79 -0.19
CA GLY A 64 5.50 -16.45 -0.66
C GLY A 64 4.99 -17.54 0.28
N GLU A 65 5.89 -18.29 0.91
CA GLU A 65 5.53 -19.31 1.91
C GLU A 65 4.96 -18.69 3.19
N GLU A 66 5.55 -17.58 3.65
CA GLU A 66 5.07 -16.85 4.81
C GLU A 66 3.69 -16.23 4.55
N VAL A 67 3.41 -15.71 3.35
CA VAL A 67 2.08 -15.20 2.98
C VAL A 67 1.02 -16.30 3.17
N VAL A 68 1.25 -17.49 2.62
CA VAL A 68 0.31 -18.62 2.72
C VAL A 68 0.10 -19.03 4.19
N LYS A 69 1.18 -19.01 5.00
CA LYS A 69 1.08 -19.30 6.43
C LYS A 69 0.23 -18.25 7.15
N ILE A 70 0.51 -16.97 6.93
CA ILE A 70 -0.23 -15.86 7.55
C ILE A 70 -1.71 -15.89 7.17
N GLU A 71 -2.02 -16.14 5.90
CA GLU A 71 -3.41 -16.29 5.44
C GLU A 71 -4.15 -17.41 6.18
N ARG A 72 -3.48 -18.55 6.42
CA ARG A 72 -4.05 -19.64 7.22
C ARG A 72 -4.27 -19.24 8.67
N GLU A 73 -3.29 -18.60 9.30
CA GLU A 73 -3.43 -18.11 10.69
C GLU A 73 -4.64 -17.18 10.82
N ILE A 74 -4.76 -16.20 9.92
CA ILE A 74 -5.90 -15.26 9.91
C ILE A 74 -7.23 -16.01 9.66
N ALA A 75 -7.26 -17.00 8.77
CA ALA A 75 -8.46 -17.77 8.46
C ALA A 75 -8.94 -18.66 9.62
N THR A 76 -8.06 -19.01 10.57
CA THR A 76 -8.46 -19.75 11.78
C THR A 76 -9.13 -18.88 12.84
N LEU A 77 -9.00 -17.55 12.74
CA LEU A 77 -9.62 -16.63 13.68
C LEU A 77 -11.14 -16.62 13.50
N SER A 78 -11.87 -16.89 14.58
CA SER A 78 -13.33 -16.81 14.58
C SER A 78 -13.85 -15.40 14.27
N ASN A 79 -13.10 -14.38 14.70
CA ASN A 79 -13.38 -12.98 14.38
C ASN A 79 -12.07 -12.16 14.27
N PRO A 80 -11.58 -11.92 13.04
CA PRO A 80 -10.36 -11.15 12.81
C PRO A 80 -10.38 -9.73 13.40
N TYR A 81 -11.53 -9.06 13.40
CA TYR A 81 -11.65 -7.71 13.98
C TYR A 81 -11.48 -7.72 15.50
N VAL A 82 -12.11 -8.68 16.18
CA VAL A 82 -12.00 -8.83 17.64
C VAL A 82 -10.55 -9.13 18.04
N PHE A 83 -9.89 -10.02 17.29
CA PHE A 83 -8.47 -10.31 17.52
C PHE A 83 -7.59 -9.08 17.27
N LEU A 84 -7.79 -8.36 16.16
CA LEU A 84 -7.09 -7.10 15.89
C LEU A 84 -7.29 -6.10 17.04
N LYS A 85 -8.51 -5.97 17.56
CA LYS A 85 -8.82 -5.08 18.67
C LYS A 85 -8.12 -5.46 19.97
N SER A 86 -7.90 -6.76 20.21
CA SER A 86 -7.19 -7.20 21.42
C SER A 86 -5.69 -6.97 21.37
N ILE A 87 -5.07 -7.06 20.18
CA ILE A 87 -3.64 -6.80 20.01
C ILE A 87 -3.31 -5.32 19.76
N ASP A 88 -4.23 -4.56 19.14
CA ASP A 88 -4.03 -3.17 18.77
C ASP A 88 -5.37 -2.40 18.71
N PRO A 89 -5.86 -1.90 19.86
CA PRO A 89 -7.09 -1.12 19.91
C PRO A 89 -6.99 0.22 19.16
N THR A 90 -5.79 0.78 19.00
CA THR A 90 -5.57 2.07 18.34
C THR A 90 -5.82 1.97 16.84
N ILE A 91 -5.32 0.93 16.19
CA ILE A 91 -5.59 0.66 14.77
C ILE A 91 -6.99 0.11 14.58
N ALA A 92 -7.47 -0.78 15.44
CA ALA A 92 -8.83 -1.31 15.35
C ALA A 92 -9.91 -0.21 15.43
N PHE A 93 -9.69 0.86 16.20
CA PHE A 93 -10.61 2.00 16.26
C PHE A 93 -10.69 2.79 14.94
N LYS A 94 -9.62 2.78 14.13
CA LYS A 94 -9.56 3.49 12.84
C LYS A 94 -10.14 2.67 11.69
N ILE A 95 -10.40 1.38 11.89
CA ILE A 95 -10.86 0.46 10.86
C ILE A 95 -12.30 0.04 11.18
N HIS A 96 -13.18 0.17 10.19
CA HIS A 96 -14.55 -0.29 10.36
C HIS A 96 -14.57 -1.83 10.51
N PRO A 97 -15.39 -2.42 11.41
CA PRO A 97 -15.41 -3.87 11.64
C PRO A 97 -15.68 -4.73 10.39
N ASN A 98 -16.38 -4.16 9.40
CA ASN A 98 -16.68 -4.84 8.12
C ASN A 98 -15.62 -4.59 7.03
N ASP A 99 -14.59 -3.80 7.29
CA ASP A 99 -13.49 -3.56 6.35
C ASP A 99 -12.47 -4.71 6.43
N THR A 100 -12.89 -5.86 5.89
CA THR A 100 -12.12 -7.10 5.93
C THR A 100 -10.72 -6.94 5.32
N TYR A 101 -10.60 -6.12 4.29
CA TYR A 101 -9.32 -5.83 3.64
C TYR A 101 -8.35 -5.12 4.60
N ARG A 102 -8.76 -4.01 5.23
CA ARG A 102 -7.88 -3.28 6.15
C ARG A 102 -7.58 -4.08 7.42
N ILE A 103 -8.54 -4.86 7.91
CA ILE A 103 -8.33 -5.77 9.04
C ILE A 103 -7.26 -6.81 8.67
N HIS A 104 -7.40 -7.47 7.52
CA HIS A 104 -6.44 -8.46 7.06
C HIS A 104 -5.04 -7.86 6.92
N LYS A 105 -4.91 -6.66 6.35
CA LYS A 105 -3.61 -5.98 6.23
C LYS A 105 -2.98 -5.61 7.57
N ALA A 106 -3.78 -5.20 8.55
CA ALA A 106 -3.28 -4.96 9.90
C ALA A 106 -2.80 -6.27 10.56
N LEU A 107 -3.56 -7.36 10.42
CA LEU A 107 -3.15 -8.67 10.95
C LEU A 107 -1.93 -9.25 10.23
N GLU A 108 -1.82 -9.05 8.91
CA GLU A 108 -0.65 -9.46 8.12
C GLU A 108 0.63 -8.82 8.67
N ILE A 109 0.59 -7.52 9.01
CA ILE A 109 1.72 -6.83 9.67
C ILE A 109 2.03 -7.48 11.01
N PHE A 110 1.02 -7.74 11.83
CA PHE A 110 1.23 -8.36 13.15
C PHE A 110 1.85 -9.76 13.03
N TYR A 111 1.34 -10.63 12.16
CA TYR A 111 1.88 -11.97 12.01
C TYR A 111 3.28 -11.98 11.36
N ALA A 112 3.58 -11.03 10.48
CA ALA A 112 4.89 -10.93 9.86
C ALA A 112 5.98 -10.38 10.80
N THR A 113 5.60 -9.53 11.76
CA THR A 113 6.56 -8.75 12.57
C THR A 113 6.47 -9.00 14.06
N HIS A 114 5.43 -9.72 14.50
CA HIS A 114 5.04 -9.87 15.90
C HIS A 114 4.88 -8.54 16.67
N THR A 115 4.64 -7.45 15.94
CA THR A 115 4.51 -6.09 16.49
C THR A 115 3.10 -5.56 16.21
N PRO A 116 2.43 -4.90 17.18
CA PRO A 116 1.16 -4.22 16.92
C PRO A 116 1.27 -3.24 15.74
N PRO A 117 0.32 -3.22 14.78
CA PRO A 117 0.44 -2.40 13.58
C PRO A 117 0.65 -0.90 13.85
N SER A 118 0.05 -0.35 14.90
CA SER A 118 0.23 1.04 15.33
C SER A 118 1.67 1.34 15.73
N GLU A 119 2.34 0.40 16.41
CA GLU A 119 3.75 0.52 16.77
C GLU A 119 4.64 0.34 15.55
N TYR A 120 4.32 -0.62 14.69
CA TYR A 120 5.01 -0.82 13.43
C TYR A 120 5.00 0.46 12.58
N PHE A 121 3.85 1.12 12.42
CA PHE A 121 3.75 2.38 11.66
C PHE A 121 4.44 3.57 12.35
N LYS A 122 4.56 3.57 13.67
CA LYS A 122 5.36 4.59 14.38
C LYS A 122 6.85 4.40 14.12
N ALA A 123 7.33 3.15 14.10
CA ALA A 123 8.71 2.82 13.80
C ALA A 123 9.04 2.95 12.30
N ASN A 124 8.03 2.82 11.43
CA ASN A 124 8.13 2.91 9.98
C ASN A 124 7.21 4.03 9.45
N PRO A 125 7.54 5.31 9.76
CA PRO A 125 6.71 6.44 9.34
C PRO A 125 6.64 6.50 7.82
N LYS A 126 5.55 7.10 7.32
CA LYS A 126 5.38 7.35 5.90
C LYS A 126 6.55 8.17 5.37
N LYS A 127 7.11 7.76 4.23
CA LYS A 127 8.15 8.50 3.52
C LYS A 127 7.50 9.24 2.35
N PRO A 128 7.39 10.59 2.41
CA PRO A 128 6.87 11.37 1.29
C PRO A 128 7.66 11.13 0.02
N PHE A 129 7.04 11.38 -1.12
CA PHE A 129 7.76 11.40 -2.38
C PHE A 129 8.81 12.50 -2.38
N GLU A 130 10.03 12.19 -2.81
CA GLU A 130 11.17 13.13 -2.78
C GLU A 130 10.99 14.29 -3.75
N HIS A 131 10.19 14.12 -4.80
CA HIS A 131 10.01 15.11 -5.84
C HIS A 131 8.83 16.04 -5.52
N ALA A 132 9.05 17.33 -5.72
CA ALA A 132 8.02 18.33 -5.55
C ALA A 132 6.86 18.11 -6.53
N ILE A 133 5.64 18.14 -6.00
CA ILE A 133 4.40 18.16 -6.78
C ILE A 133 3.77 19.53 -6.55
N SER A 134 3.71 20.33 -7.62
CA SER A 134 3.20 21.70 -7.63
C SER A 134 1.92 21.82 -8.43
#